data_AF-A0A7C4EGU0-F1
#
_entry.id   AF-A0A7C4EGU0-F1
#
_cell.length_a   1.000
_cell.length_b   1.000
_cell.length_c   1.000
_cell.angle_alpha   90.00
_cell.angle_beta   90.00
_cell.angle_gamma   90.00
#
_symmetry.space_group_name_H-M   'P 1'
#
loop_
_entity.id
_entity.type
_entity.pdbx_description
1 polymer ?
#
loop_
_entity_poly.entity_id
_entity_poly.type
_entity_poly.pdbx_seq_one_letter_code
_entity_poly.pdbx_strand_id
1 'polypeptide(L)'
;MTQRDAIHGLLGRWSVGLMVSVVFASGLASTLPAAGDTGPWEALDMAMKELRACEAEHRACNAAVEAYRQALAAARPAALADAQRAVDEAEKALADAEKAAGLEGAREKLQQSRQARDAKVEQLLADAPTFQEAVKRRDEMQKRIGQLQQRIAELNLEELLELGRLSLEERALGKHIAGSQRAWWKRGEVEPLYRAADADYKAYGAAAGKAPAVKEAGEKIKAARKALDDAIATLPLDSAAGKALLEHQAAAETKVVQAKARVSELEKLLIGGAKTVTVTMRAFDRKAKQEVDKKISLWVPPNCDYIRGVIVAHPMISSLATGQPMRLAAARTALATMVYDNFANDGKESLARLDGVLEKLAAESGHPELRGAPLLLGGLSASVLGTRNVACAVPHRVFGIVHAAGGNMQEMPDDGRGMVQVPFLAHNGEFEWCGPIGGIRPEYGNQTQWVMIREQMLRLWRDRHEHRMTLVVVPNADHGAWDVGLTALFVRKAAEYRLPTEKRDGTTPAVCRPLPVEKGWLTDADLDHPTHEPAPYGSYKGDKNNAFWHFDEEMARAVYEYHKGRFLLPDPTKTHPVPADWPPGRAK
;
A
#
# COMPACT_ATOMS: atom_id res chain seq x y z
N MET A 1 6.24 -6.98 64.92
CA MET A 1 6.16 -5.58 64.44
C MET A 1 7.58 -5.17 64.13
N THR A 2 7.98 -4.81 62.91
CA THR A 2 7.20 -4.33 61.75
C THR A 2 8.06 -4.42 60.48
N GLN A 3 7.38 -4.78 59.39
CA GLN A 3 7.65 -4.45 57.99
C GLN A 3 8.74 -3.39 57.73
N ARG A 4 9.86 -3.85 57.20
CA ARG A 4 10.54 -3.32 56.00
C ARG A 4 11.74 -4.24 55.73
N ASP A 5 11.93 -4.58 54.46
CA ASP A 5 13.07 -5.31 53.90
C ASP A 5 13.03 -6.84 53.97
N ALA A 6 12.23 -7.46 53.08
CA ALA A 6 12.65 -8.66 52.37
C ALA A 6 11.81 -8.88 51.09
N ILE A 7 12.55 -9.11 49.99
CA ILE A 7 12.19 -9.80 48.74
C ILE A 7 12.12 -8.89 47.50
N HIS A 8 13.32 -8.66 46.96
CA HIS A 8 13.58 -8.60 45.53
C HIS A 8 13.29 -9.97 44.90
N GLY A 9 12.50 -9.99 43.84
CA GLY A 9 12.33 -11.15 42.96
C GLY A 9 10.95 -11.16 42.28
N LEU A 10 10.95 -11.19 40.95
CA LEU A 10 9.79 -11.30 40.04
C LEU A 10 9.11 -9.99 39.60
N LEU A 11 9.80 -9.24 38.73
CA LEU A 11 9.15 -8.50 37.65
C LEU A 11 9.82 -8.88 36.33
N GLY A 12 9.24 -9.86 35.65
CA GLY A 12 9.63 -10.30 34.33
C GLY A 12 8.40 -10.73 33.55
N ARG A 13 8.24 -10.14 32.36
CA ARG A 13 7.25 -10.41 31.30
C ARG A 13 5.88 -9.73 31.46
N TRP A 14 5.83 -8.48 30.99
CA TRP A 14 4.60 -7.90 30.43
C TRP A 14 4.68 -7.94 28.91
N SER A 15 3.72 -8.64 28.32
CA SER A 15 3.44 -8.71 26.90
C SER A 15 2.96 -7.35 26.41
N VAL A 16 3.58 -6.82 25.36
CA VAL A 16 3.15 -5.59 24.68
C VAL A 16 1.92 -5.93 23.84
N GLY A 17 0.75 -5.88 24.47
CA GLY A 17 -0.55 -5.85 23.81
C GLY A 17 -0.94 -4.40 23.55
N LEU A 18 -1.19 -4.08 22.29
CA LEU A 18 -1.65 -2.78 21.81
C LEU A 18 -3.04 -2.46 22.43
N MET A 19 -3.07 -1.85 23.61
CA MET A 19 -4.28 -1.26 24.19
C MET A 19 -4.48 0.15 23.62
N VAL A 20 -5.36 0.27 22.63
CA VAL A 20 -5.99 1.55 22.31
C VAL A 20 -7.13 1.72 23.31
N SER A 21 -6.87 2.47 24.38
CA SER A 21 -7.91 2.90 25.32
C SER A 21 -8.87 3.86 24.61
N VAL A 22 -10.07 3.39 24.31
CA VAL A 22 -11.21 4.25 23.94
C VAL A 22 -11.75 4.85 25.23
N VAL A 23 -11.45 6.13 25.47
CA VAL A 23 -12.08 6.90 26.54
C VAL A 23 -13.47 7.33 26.08
N PHE A 24 -14.50 6.97 26.85
CA PHE A 24 -15.87 7.46 26.68
C PHE A 24 -15.89 8.98 26.83
N ALA A 25 -16.19 9.70 25.74
CA ALA A 25 -16.50 11.12 25.77
C ALA A 25 -18.02 11.29 25.59
N SER A 26 -18.72 11.43 26.72
CA SER A 26 -20.11 11.87 26.75
C SER A 26 -20.17 13.40 26.67
N GLY A 27 -20.89 13.90 25.66
CA GLY A 27 -21.53 15.22 25.64
C GLY A 27 -20.61 16.44 25.60
N LEU A 28 -20.45 17.04 24.43
CA LEU A 28 -20.21 18.48 24.29
C LEU A 28 -20.76 18.95 22.93
N ALA A 29 -21.60 19.98 23.00
CA ALA A 29 -22.14 20.67 21.85
C ALA A 29 -21.02 21.19 20.94
N SER A 30 -21.29 21.15 19.64
CA SER A 30 -20.46 21.68 18.58
C SER A 30 -20.25 23.19 18.74
N THR A 31 -19.14 23.57 19.34
CA THR A 31 -18.44 24.79 18.98
C THR A 31 -17.11 24.36 18.38
N LEU A 32 -16.83 24.83 17.17
CA LEU A 32 -15.50 24.78 16.59
C LEU A 32 -14.49 25.15 17.68
N PRO A 33 -13.41 24.40 17.91
CA PRO A 33 -12.27 25.03 18.54
C PRO A 33 -11.96 26.22 17.63
N ALA A 34 -12.08 27.43 18.18
CA ALA A 34 -11.64 28.62 17.48
C ALA A 34 -10.25 28.33 16.94
N ALA A 35 -9.95 28.80 15.72
CA ALA A 35 -8.61 28.80 15.16
C ALA A 35 -7.68 29.76 15.94
N GLY A 36 -7.68 29.67 17.27
CA GLY A 36 -6.77 30.33 18.17
C GLY A 36 -5.63 29.36 18.46
N ASP A 37 -4.47 29.69 17.93
CA ASP A 37 -3.11 29.15 18.18
C ASP A 37 -2.57 28.03 17.29
N THR A 38 -3.38 27.28 16.53
CA THR A 38 -2.86 26.26 15.58
C THR A 38 -2.99 26.71 14.13
N GLY A 39 -1.90 26.68 13.36
CA GLY A 39 -1.91 27.00 11.92
C GLY A 39 -2.80 26.06 11.10
N PRO A 40 -3.17 26.45 9.85
CA PRO A 40 -4.11 25.69 9.03
C PRO A 40 -3.58 24.31 8.64
N TRP A 41 -2.26 24.12 8.59
CA TRP A 41 -1.65 22.82 8.33
C TRP A 41 -1.77 21.88 9.53
N GLU A 42 -1.51 22.36 10.74
CA GLU A 42 -1.69 21.60 11.98
C GLU A 42 -3.16 21.22 12.18
N ALA A 43 -4.08 22.15 11.89
CA ALA A 43 -5.51 21.90 11.92
C ALA A 43 -5.93 20.79 10.94
N LEU A 44 -5.37 20.77 9.72
CA LEU A 44 -5.60 19.70 8.74
C LEU A 44 -5.05 18.36 9.23
N ASP A 45 -3.83 18.33 9.77
CA ASP A 45 -3.20 17.11 10.28
C ASP A 45 -4.06 16.49 11.41
N MET A 46 -4.60 17.33 12.31
CA MET A 46 -5.54 16.92 13.37
C MET A 46 -6.86 16.40 12.79
N ALA A 47 -7.47 17.14 11.86
CA ALA A 47 -8.75 16.76 11.24
C ALA A 47 -8.63 15.45 10.44
N MET A 48 -7.50 15.21 9.76
CA MET A 48 -7.24 13.93 9.09
C MET A 48 -7.08 12.77 10.08
N LYS A 49 -6.46 13.00 11.24
CA LYS A 49 -6.34 11.99 12.29
C LYS A 49 -7.71 11.65 12.89
N GLU A 50 -8.53 12.67 13.14
CA GLU A 50 -9.92 12.54 13.57
C GLU A 50 -10.75 11.75 12.53
N LEU A 51 -10.67 12.12 11.26
CA LEU A 51 -11.37 11.42 10.17
C LEU A 51 -11.01 9.93 10.13
N ARG A 52 -9.72 9.58 10.22
CA ARG A 52 -9.29 8.17 10.23
C ARG A 52 -9.89 7.40 11.42
N ALA A 53 -9.99 8.03 12.59
CA ALA A 53 -10.59 7.43 13.77
C ALA A 53 -12.11 7.22 13.57
N CYS A 54 -12.83 8.24 13.08
CA CYS A 54 -14.27 8.13 12.78
C CYS A 54 -14.56 7.08 11.71
N GLU A 55 -13.74 6.99 10.66
CA GLU A 55 -13.92 5.97 9.62
C GLU A 55 -13.61 4.57 10.14
N ALA A 56 -12.67 4.41 11.07
CA ALA A 56 -12.41 3.14 11.73
C ALA A 56 -13.60 2.70 12.61
N GLU A 57 -14.16 3.62 13.41
CA GLU A 57 -15.37 3.39 14.21
C GLU A 57 -16.54 2.99 13.30
N HIS A 58 -16.83 3.77 12.26
CA HIS A 58 -17.92 3.49 11.32
C HIS A 58 -17.75 2.14 10.59
N ARG A 59 -16.52 1.78 10.17
CA ARG A 59 -16.26 0.45 9.59
C ARG A 59 -16.55 -0.67 10.58
N ALA A 60 -16.19 -0.51 11.85
CA ALA A 60 -16.49 -1.49 12.89
C ALA A 60 -18.01 -1.64 13.11
N CYS A 61 -18.76 -0.54 13.13
CA CYS A 61 -20.23 -0.56 13.21
C CYS A 61 -20.85 -1.29 12.01
N ASN A 62 -20.41 -0.99 10.78
CA ASN A 62 -20.90 -1.66 9.59
C ASN A 62 -20.64 -3.17 9.62
N ALA A 63 -19.47 -3.58 10.07
CA ALA A 63 -19.14 -4.99 10.23
C ALA A 63 -19.95 -5.66 11.34
N ALA A 64 -20.26 -4.96 12.44
CA ALA A 64 -21.12 -5.47 13.50
C ALA A 64 -22.54 -5.70 12.98
N VAL A 65 -23.10 -4.76 12.20
CA VAL A 65 -24.42 -4.88 11.57
C VAL A 65 -24.46 -6.05 10.59
N GLU A 66 -23.44 -6.18 9.73
CA GLU A 66 -23.28 -7.30 8.81
C GLU A 66 -23.21 -8.63 9.56
N ALA A 67 -22.34 -8.74 10.57
CA ALA A 67 -22.17 -9.96 11.35
C ALA A 67 -23.43 -10.32 12.16
N TYR A 68 -24.16 -9.33 12.67
CA TYR A 68 -25.41 -9.56 13.38
C TYR A 68 -26.48 -10.11 12.43
N ARG A 69 -26.64 -9.53 11.24
CA ARG A 69 -27.59 -10.04 10.24
C ARG A 69 -27.27 -11.46 9.80
N GLN A 70 -26.00 -11.77 9.58
CA GLN A 70 -25.55 -13.14 9.26
C GLN A 70 -25.87 -14.13 10.39
N ALA A 71 -25.68 -13.72 11.65
CA ALA A 71 -26.03 -14.55 12.80
C ALA A 71 -27.56 -14.74 12.95
N LEU A 72 -28.35 -13.69 12.68
CA LEU A 72 -29.82 -13.79 12.66
C LEU A 72 -30.33 -14.69 11.53
N ALA A 73 -29.69 -14.65 10.36
CA ALA A 73 -29.99 -15.54 9.25
C ALA A 73 -29.86 -17.02 9.66
N ALA A 74 -28.77 -17.36 10.36
CA ALA A 74 -28.55 -18.70 10.89
C ALA A 74 -29.57 -19.07 11.99
N ALA A 75 -29.96 -18.12 12.84
CA ALA A 75 -30.92 -18.35 13.93
C ALA A 75 -32.38 -18.38 13.46
N ARG A 76 -32.70 -17.83 12.28
CA ARG A 76 -34.07 -17.68 11.75
C ARG A 76 -34.18 -18.20 10.32
N PRO A 77 -33.89 -19.49 10.06
CA PRO A 77 -33.88 -20.04 8.71
C PRO A 77 -35.23 -19.90 7.97
N ALA A 78 -36.35 -19.89 8.72
CA ALA A 78 -37.69 -19.70 8.15
C ALA A 78 -37.86 -18.33 7.45
N ALA A 79 -37.18 -17.28 7.91
CA ALA A 79 -37.27 -15.94 7.31
C ALA A 79 -36.57 -15.85 5.94
N LEU A 80 -35.69 -16.80 5.62
CA LEU A 80 -34.91 -16.85 4.39
C LEU A 80 -35.21 -18.10 3.55
N ALA A 81 -36.24 -18.87 3.92
CA ALA A 81 -36.48 -20.20 3.37
C ALA A 81 -36.63 -20.22 1.85
N ASP A 82 -37.30 -19.22 1.27
CA ASP A 82 -37.48 -19.15 -0.19
C ASP A 82 -36.18 -18.79 -0.92
N ALA A 83 -35.39 -17.85 -0.37
CA ALA A 83 -34.09 -17.48 -0.95
C ALA A 83 -33.09 -18.64 -0.84
N GLN A 84 -33.08 -19.35 0.29
CA GLN A 84 -32.25 -20.54 0.47
C GLN A 84 -32.68 -21.66 -0.49
N ARG A 85 -33.98 -21.91 -0.62
CA ARG A 85 -34.50 -22.90 -1.59
C ARG A 85 -34.07 -22.56 -3.02
N ALA A 86 -34.12 -21.28 -3.40
CA ALA A 86 -33.66 -20.84 -4.72
C ALA A 86 -32.16 -21.09 -4.94
N VAL A 87 -31.32 -20.93 -3.91
CA VAL A 87 -29.90 -21.29 -3.97
C VAL A 87 -29.74 -22.81 -4.13
N ASP A 88 -30.42 -23.61 -3.31
CA ASP A 88 -30.34 -25.07 -3.35
C ASP A 88 -30.80 -25.62 -4.71
N GLU A 89 -31.90 -25.08 -5.26
CA GLU A 89 -32.40 -25.42 -6.59
C GLU A 89 -31.41 -25.03 -7.70
N ALA A 90 -30.78 -23.85 -7.60
CA ALA A 90 -29.78 -23.41 -8.57
C ALA A 90 -28.48 -24.22 -8.48
N GLU A 91 -28.04 -24.60 -7.28
CA GLU A 91 -26.89 -25.48 -7.07
C GLU A 91 -27.14 -26.88 -7.65
N LYS A 92 -28.33 -27.43 -7.41
CA LYS A 92 -28.76 -28.68 -8.03
C LYS A 92 -28.79 -28.56 -9.56
N ALA A 93 -29.37 -27.50 -10.11
CA ALA A 93 -29.43 -27.29 -11.55
C ALA A 93 -28.03 -27.15 -12.18
N LEU A 94 -27.09 -26.51 -11.50
CA LEU A 94 -25.69 -26.44 -11.94
C LEU A 94 -25.03 -27.82 -11.94
N ALA A 95 -25.21 -28.59 -10.86
CA ALA A 95 -24.68 -29.96 -10.78
C ALA A 95 -25.26 -30.86 -11.88
N ASP A 96 -26.58 -30.80 -12.12
CA ASP A 96 -27.25 -31.54 -13.18
C ASP A 96 -26.75 -31.12 -14.57
N ALA A 97 -26.54 -29.82 -14.81
CA ALA A 97 -25.99 -29.30 -16.06
C ALA A 97 -24.53 -29.74 -16.29
N GLU A 98 -23.69 -29.71 -15.24
CA GLU A 98 -22.30 -30.18 -15.30
C GLU A 98 -22.25 -31.68 -15.61
N LYS A 99 -23.11 -32.47 -14.97
CA LYS A 99 -23.26 -33.90 -15.23
C LYS A 99 -23.71 -34.18 -16.66
N ALA A 100 -24.73 -33.49 -17.15
CA ALA A 100 -25.20 -33.62 -18.52
C ALA A 100 -24.14 -33.23 -19.56
N ALA A 101 -23.25 -32.30 -19.21
CA ALA A 101 -22.12 -31.89 -20.03
C ALA A 101 -20.88 -32.79 -19.90
N GLY A 102 -20.92 -33.84 -19.07
CA GLY A 102 -19.80 -34.76 -18.85
C GLY A 102 -18.61 -34.11 -18.12
N LEU A 103 -18.86 -33.09 -17.29
CA LEU A 103 -17.80 -32.32 -16.62
C LEU A 103 -17.38 -32.88 -15.27
N GLU A 104 -18.09 -33.87 -14.72
CA GLU A 104 -17.81 -34.45 -13.39
C GLU A 104 -16.34 -34.88 -13.25
N GLY A 105 -15.82 -35.66 -14.19
CA GLY A 105 -14.42 -36.09 -14.16
C GLY A 105 -13.40 -34.94 -14.28
N ALA A 106 -13.72 -33.90 -15.06
CA ALA A 106 -12.87 -32.72 -15.17
C ALA A 106 -12.86 -31.89 -13.87
N ARG A 107 -14.03 -31.79 -13.21
CA ARG A 107 -14.20 -31.12 -11.91
C ARG A 107 -13.47 -31.88 -10.80
N GLU A 108 -13.61 -33.19 -10.73
CA GLU A 108 -12.90 -34.04 -9.77
C GLU A 108 -11.39 -33.92 -9.95
N LYS A 109 -10.91 -33.99 -11.19
CA LYS A 109 -9.48 -33.82 -11.50
C LYS A 109 -8.95 -32.46 -11.06
N LEU A 110 -9.68 -31.39 -11.35
CA LEU A 110 -9.35 -30.04 -10.88
C LEU A 110 -9.31 -29.95 -9.34
N GLN A 111 -10.26 -30.58 -8.66
CA GLN A 111 -10.28 -30.62 -7.20
C GLN A 111 -9.07 -31.36 -6.65
N GLN A 112 -8.73 -32.53 -7.20
CA GLN A 112 -7.56 -33.31 -6.80
C GLN A 112 -6.25 -32.54 -7.03
N SER A 113 -6.08 -31.88 -8.18
CA SER A 113 -4.86 -31.11 -8.45
C SER A 113 -4.73 -29.88 -7.56
N ARG A 114 -5.85 -29.21 -7.22
CA ARG A 114 -5.85 -28.13 -6.21
C ARG A 114 -5.52 -28.65 -4.81
N GLN A 115 -6.12 -29.76 -4.38
CA GLN A 115 -5.84 -30.37 -3.08
C GLN A 115 -4.38 -30.77 -2.96
N ALA A 116 -3.79 -31.38 -4.00
CA ALA A 116 -2.38 -31.72 -4.01
C ALA A 116 -1.48 -30.49 -3.87
N ARG A 117 -1.77 -29.42 -4.62
CA ARG A 117 -1.05 -28.13 -4.51
C ARG A 117 -1.18 -27.56 -3.10
N ASP A 118 -2.40 -27.45 -2.58
CA ASP A 118 -2.66 -26.79 -1.29
C ASP A 118 -2.07 -27.59 -0.13
N ALA A 119 -2.16 -28.93 -0.16
CA ALA A 119 -1.49 -29.79 0.82
C ALA A 119 0.02 -29.60 0.83
N LYS A 120 0.65 -29.42 -0.34
CA LYS A 120 2.08 -29.14 -0.43
C LYS A 120 2.44 -27.76 0.12
N VAL A 121 1.60 -26.75 -0.12
CA VAL A 121 1.78 -25.41 0.46
C VAL A 121 1.67 -25.45 1.98
N GLU A 122 0.65 -26.11 2.53
CA GLU A 122 0.49 -26.29 3.98
C GLU A 122 1.67 -27.03 4.60
N GLN A 123 2.16 -28.09 3.95
CA GLN A 123 3.35 -28.81 4.38
C GLN A 123 4.57 -27.87 4.52
N LEU A 124 4.79 -26.99 3.54
CA LEU A 124 5.93 -26.06 3.54
C LEU A 124 5.75 -24.91 4.53
N LEU A 125 4.51 -24.51 4.81
CA LEU A 125 4.19 -23.46 5.77
C LEU A 125 4.09 -23.95 7.22
N ALA A 126 4.16 -25.26 7.46
CA ALA A 126 4.15 -25.84 8.80
C ALA A 126 5.30 -25.30 9.69
N ASP A 127 6.45 -25.03 9.08
CA ASP A 127 7.65 -24.51 9.77
C ASP A 127 7.75 -22.98 9.79
N ALA A 128 6.70 -22.25 9.34
CA ALA A 128 6.66 -20.79 9.35
C ALA A 128 5.92 -20.29 10.61
N PRO A 129 6.60 -19.98 11.73
CA PRO A 129 5.95 -19.72 13.02
C PRO A 129 4.99 -18.52 12.99
N THR A 130 5.34 -17.43 12.30
CA THR A 130 4.48 -16.25 12.17
C THR A 130 3.21 -16.56 11.38
N PHE A 131 3.30 -17.39 10.34
CA PHE A 131 2.14 -17.86 9.59
C PHE A 131 1.27 -18.80 10.44
N GLN A 132 1.86 -19.75 11.16
CA GLN A 132 1.12 -20.66 12.04
C GLN A 132 0.42 -19.93 13.19
N GLU A 133 1.07 -18.93 13.78
CA GLU A 133 0.45 -18.08 14.80
C GLU A 133 -0.72 -17.26 14.21
N ALA A 134 -0.59 -16.78 12.97
CA ALA A 134 -1.70 -16.13 12.28
C ALA A 134 -2.88 -17.07 12.00
N VAL A 135 -2.62 -18.32 11.57
CA VAL A 135 -3.66 -19.35 11.40
C VAL A 135 -4.35 -19.63 12.73
N LYS A 136 -3.58 -19.87 13.79
CA LYS A 136 -4.10 -20.10 15.14
C LYS A 136 -4.93 -18.91 15.66
N ARG A 137 -4.44 -17.68 15.52
CA ARG A 137 -5.17 -16.47 15.90
C ARG A 137 -6.47 -16.36 15.10
N ARG A 138 -6.46 -16.69 13.81
CA ARG A 138 -7.67 -16.73 12.99
C ARG A 138 -8.68 -17.75 13.53
N ASP A 139 -8.23 -18.95 13.86
CA ASP A 139 -9.09 -20.00 14.43
C ASP A 139 -9.68 -19.58 15.79
N GLU A 140 -8.88 -18.93 16.65
CA GLU A 140 -9.35 -18.37 17.92
C GLU A 140 -10.40 -17.28 17.71
N MET A 141 -10.19 -16.38 16.74
CA MET A 141 -11.18 -15.38 16.36
C MET A 141 -12.46 -16.03 15.85
N GLN A 142 -12.37 -17.05 14.99
CA GLN A 142 -13.53 -17.79 14.49
C GLN A 142 -14.30 -18.50 15.61
N LYS A 143 -13.61 -19.10 16.58
CA LYS A 143 -14.23 -19.69 17.77
C LYS A 143 -14.97 -18.63 18.59
N ARG A 144 -14.34 -17.48 18.85
CA ARG A 144 -14.96 -16.37 19.60
C ARG A 144 -16.16 -15.80 18.86
N ILE A 145 -16.05 -15.60 17.55
CA ILE A 145 -17.16 -15.20 16.68
C ILE A 145 -18.32 -16.20 16.80
N GLY A 146 -18.05 -17.51 16.67
CA GLY A 146 -19.05 -18.56 16.83
C GLY A 146 -19.75 -18.55 18.19
N GLN A 147 -18.99 -18.34 19.28
CA GLN A 147 -19.56 -18.22 20.64
C GLN A 147 -20.52 -17.03 20.77
N LEU A 148 -20.14 -15.87 20.20
CA LEU A 148 -20.99 -14.68 20.18
C LEU A 148 -22.25 -14.93 19.33
N GLN A 149 -22.09 -15.57 18.16
CA GLN A 149 -23.19 -15.89 17.25
C GLN A 149 -24.20 -16.87 17.85
N GLN A 150 -23.77 -17.82 18.68
CA GLN A 150 -24.69 -18.75 19.37
C GLN A 150 -25.63 -18.05 20.35
N ARG A 151 -25.20 -16.93 20.93
CA ARG A 151 -25.96 -16.13 21.90
C ARG A 151 -26.43 -14.81 21.30
N ILE A 152 -26.57 -14.75 19.97
CA ILE A 152 -26.82 -13.50 19.25
C ILE A 152 -28.06 -12.73 19.72
N ALA A 153 -29.09 -13.43 20.21
CA ALA A 153 -30.30 -12.81 20.75
C ALA A 153 -30.10 -12.14 22.12
N GLU A 154 -29.03 -12.51 22.84
CA GLU A 154 -28.72 -12.06 24.20
C GLU A 154 -27.62 -10.99 24.25
N LEU A 155 -26.90 -10.77 23.15
CA LEU A 155 -25.75 -9.87 23.14
C LEU A 155 -26.16 -8.43 23.44
N ASN A 156 -25.33 -7.75 24.22
CA ASN A 156 -25.42 -6.30 24.39
C ASN A 156 -24.69 -5.53 23.27
N LEU A 157 -24.75 -4.19 23.29
CA LEU A 157 -24.11 -3.36 22.27
C LEU A 157 -22.59 -3.56 22.19
N GLU A 158 -21.90 -3.67 23.33
CA GLU A 158 -20.44 -3.85 23.37
C GLU A 158 -20.03 -5.18 22.75
N GLU A 159 -20.75 -6.26 23.05
CA GLU A 159 -20.52 -7.58 22.46
C GLU A 159 -20.81 -7.61 20.95
N LEU A 160 -21.82 -6.86 20.48
CA LEU A 160 -22.08 -6.70 19.04
C LEU A 160 -20.94 -5.94 18.33
N LEU A 161 -20.40 -4.90 18.96
CA LEU A 161 -19.25 -4.17 18.43
C LEU A 161 -17.98 -5.04 18.46
N GLU A 162 -17.79 -5.87 19.50
CA GLU A 162 -16.73 -6.88 19.56
C GLU A 162 -16.84 -7.86 18.39
N LEU A 163 -18.04 -8.40 18.14
CA LEU A 163 -18.33 -9.29 17.03
C LEU A 163 -17.95 -8.65 15.68
N GLY A 164 -18.32 -7.38 15.48
CA GLY A 164 -17.96 -6.62 14.27
C GLY A 164 -16.45 -6.45 14.08
N ARG A 165 -15.75 -6.04 15.15
CA ARG A 165 -14.29 -5.88 15.14
C ARG A 165 -13.58 -7.20 14.85
N LEU A 166 -13.94 -8.28 15.55
CA LEU A 166 -13.38 -9.61 15.33
C LEU A 166 -13.62 -10.08 13.90
N SER A 167 -14.82 -9.85 13.35
CA SER A 167 -15.15 -10.21 11.97
C SER A 167 -14.34 -9.43 10.93
N LEU A 168 -13.97 -8.17 11.20
CA LEU A 168 -13.07 -7.41 10.32
C LEU A 168 -11.64 -7.94 10.39
N GLU A 169 -11.14 -8.18 11.61
CA GLU A 169 -9.79 -8.70 11.83
C GLU A 169 -9.63 -10.10 11.24
N GLU A 170 -10.60 -11.00 11.44
CA GLU A 170 -10.62 -12.34 10.86
C GLU A 170 -10.58 -12.27 9.33
N ARG A 171 -11.41 -11.43 8.70
CA ARG A 171 -11.42 -11.27 7.24
C ARG A 171 -10.10 -10.72 6.71
N ALA A 172 -9.51 -9.73 7.39
CA ALA A 172 -8.23 -9.15 7.01
C ALA A 172 -7.10 -10.18 7.14
N LEU A 173 -7.05 -10.92 8.25
CA LEU A 173 -6.06 -11.96 8.49
C LEU A 173 -6.21 -13.14 7.52
N GLY A 174 -7.45 -13.56 7.24
CA GLY A 174 -7.74 -14.60 6.25
C GLY A 174 -7.28 -14.23 4.85
N LYS A 175 -7.44 -12.97 4.43
CA LYS A 175 -6.87 -12.46 3.16
C LYS A 175 -5.36 -12.52 3.14
N HIS A 176 -4.70 -12.20 4.26
CA HIS A 176 -3.25 -12.21 4.38
C HIS A 176 -2.68 -13.64 4.36
N ILE A 177 -3.31 -14.56 5.09
CA ILE A 177 -3.00 -16.01 5.05
C ILE A 177 -3.13 -16.52 3.61
N ALA A 178 -4.24 -16.21 2.94
CA ALA A 178 -4.45 -16.63 1.56
C ALA A 178 -3.44 -16.01 0.58
N GLY A 179 -3.05 -14.74 0.78
CA GLY A 179 -1.98 -14.10 0.00
C GLY A 179 -0.64 -14.79 0.18
N SER A 180 -0.31 -15.14 1.42
CA SER A 180 0.91 -15.86 1.79
C SER A 180 0.95 -17.25 1.15
N GLN A 181 -0.13 -18.02 1.22
CA GLN A 181 -0.24 -19.32 0.52
C GLN A 181 -0.04 -19.17 -0.99
N ARG A 182 -0.65 -18.15 -1.61
CA ARG A 182 -0.50 -17.87 -3.06
C ARG A 182 0.93 -17.52 -3.45
N ALA A 183 1.71 -16.90 -2.57
CA ALA A 183 3.10 -16.57 -2.85
C ALA A 183 3.97 -17.81 -3.11
N TRP A 184 3.56 -18.98 -2.58
CA TRP A 184 4.22 -20.27 -2.79
C TRP A 184 3.84 -20.96 -4.09
N TRP A 185 2.72 -20.60 -4.73
CA TRP A 185 2.23 -21.29 -5.94
C TRP A 185 3.24 -21.33 -7.09
N LYS A 186 4.18 -20.38 -7.14
CA LYS A 186 5.24 -20.32 -8.16
C LYS A 186 6.63 -20.60 -7.60
N ARG A 187 6.73 -21.36 -6.49
CA ARG A 187 8.01 -21.68 -5.83
C ARG A 187 8.30 -23.17 -5.84
N GLY A 188 9.56 -23.51 -6.11
CA GLY A 188 10.14 -24.84 -5.91
C GLY A 188 9.19 -26.00 -6.24
N GLU A 189 8.98 -26.88 -5.27
CA GLU A 189 8.17 -28.10 -5.41
C GLU A 189 6.65 -27.84 -5.61
N VAL A 190 6.16 -26.64 -5.32
CA VAL A 190 4.73 -26.29 -5.51
C VAL A 190 4.43 -25.90 -6.95
N GLU A 191 5.41 -25.31 -7.66
CA GLU A 191 5.19 -24.79 -9.01
C GLU A 191 4.63 -25.83 -9.99
N PRO A 192 5.15 -27.07 -10.08
CA PRO A 192 4.60 -28.08 -10.97
C PRO A 192 3.15 -28.44 -10.62
N LEU A 193 2.81 -28.52 -9.33
CA LEU A 193 1.45 -28.79 -8.85
C LEU A 193 0.50 -27.64 -9.19
N TYR A 194 0.97 -26.40 -9.03
CA TYR A 194 0.21 -25.23 -9.45
C TYR A 194 -0.03 -25.22 -10.97
N ARG A 195 0.99 -25.51 -11.79
CA ARG A 195 0.84 -25.60 -13.24
C ARG A 195 -0.16 -26.68 -13.65
N ALA A 196 -0.14 -27.84 -12.98
CA ALA A 196 -1.14 -28.90 -13.18
C ALA A 196 -2.56 -28.42 -12.84
N ALA A 197 -2.73 -27.79 -11.66
CA ALA A 197 -4.02 -27.24 -11.24
C ALA A 197 -4.53 -26.11 -12.16
N ASP A 198 -3.64 -25.24 -12.66
CA ASP A 198 -3.97 -24.19 -13.63
C ASP A 198 -4.37 -24.77 -14.99
N ALA A 199 -3.68 -25.82 -15.46
CA ALA A 199 -4.05 -26.53 -16.68
C ALA A 199 -5.42 -27.20 -16.57
N ASP A 200 -5.69 -27.90 -15.46
CA ASP A 200 -6.99 -28.51 -15.20
C ASP A 200 -8.10 -27.44 -15.05
N TYR A 201 -7.78 -26.29 -14.44
CA TYR A 201 -8.72 -25.17 -14.33
C TYR A 201 -9.09 -24.60 -15.70
N LYS A 202 -8.10 -24.38 -16.57
CA LYS A 202 -8.31 -23.92 -17.93
C LYS A 202 -9.08 -24.94 -18.77
N ALA A 203 -8.76 -26.23 -18.62
CA ALA A 203 -9.47 -27.31 -19.30
C ALA A 203 -10.94 -27.37 -18.88
N TYR A 204 -11.21 -27.32 -17.57
CA TYR A 204 -12.55 -27.24 -17.02
C TYR A 204 -13.32 -26.02 -17.55
N GLY A 205 -12.72 -24.83 -17.46
CA GLY A 205 -13.35 -23.59 -17.94
C GLY A 205 -13.64 -23.61 -19.44
N ALA A 206 -12.74 -24.16 -20.25
CA ALA A 206 -12.95 -24.31 -21.68
C ALA A 206 -14.08 -25.31 -22.01
N ALA A 207 -14.21 -26.39 -21.23
CA ALA A 207 -15.28 -27.37 -21.40
C ALA A 207 -16.64 -26.81 -20.94
N ALA A 208 -16.68 -26.18 -19.76
CA ALA A 208 -17.87 -25.51 -19.23
C ALA A 208 -18.35 -24.38 -20.15
N GLY A 209 -17.43 -23.59 -20.73
CA GLY A 209 -17.76 -22.51 -21.67
C GLY A 209 -18.41 -22.98 -22.97
N LYS A 210 -18.25 -24.26 -23.34
CA LYS A 210 -18.91 -24.88 -24.51
C LYS A 210 -20.28 -25.46 -24.20
N ALA A 211 -20.70 -25.47 -22.93
CA ALA A 211 -21.98 -26.00 -22.48
C ALA A 211 -22.93 -24.85 -22.08
N PRO A 212 -23.84 -24.40 -22.97
CA PRO A 212 -24.75 -23.30 -22.68
C PRO A 212 -25.56 -23.48 -21.40
N ALA A 213 -26.02 -24.70 -21.12
CA ALA A 213 -26.77 -25.03 -19.91
C ALA A 213 -25.95 -24.80 -18.61
N VAL A 214 -24.65 -25.11 -18.62
CA VAL A 214 -23.75 -24.87 -17.48
C VAL A 214 -23.56 -23.37 -17.27
N LYS A 215 -23.38 -22.61 -18.35
CA LYS A 215 -23.28 -21.14 -18.28
C LYS A 215 -24.56 -20.52 -17.73
N GLU A 216 -25.72 -20.94 -18.22
CA GLU A 216 -27.01 -20.46 -17.75
C GLU A 216 -27.25 -20.79 -16.27
N ALA A 217 -26.96 -22.03 -15.85
CA ALA A 217 -27.05 -22.44 -14.45
C ALA A 217 -26.06 -21.65 -13.56
N GLY A 218 -24.87 -21.34 -14.08
CA GLY A 218 -23.85 -20.50 -13.44
C GLY A 218 -24.33 -19.06 -13.18
N GLU A 219 -25.08 -18.47 -14.12
CA GLU A 219 -25.69 -17.15 -13.88
C GLU A 219 -26.88 -17.23 -12.91
N LYS A 220 -27.67 -18.32 -12.96
CA LYS A 220 -28.79 -18.54 -12.02
C LYS A 220 -28.31 -18.68 -10.58
N ILE A 221 -27.27 -19.47 -10.31
CA ILE A 221 -26.71 -19.59 -8.96
C ILE A 221 -26.14 -18.26 -8.46
N LYS A 222 -25.49 -17.48 -9.34
CA LYS A 222 -24.98 -16.15 -9.00
C LYS A 222 -26.13 -15.20 -8.63
N ALA A 223 -27.22 -15.21 -9.39
CA ALA A 223 -28.41 -14.42 -9.09
C ALA A 223 -29.09 -14.87 -7.78
N ALA A 224 -29.23 -16.19 -7.55
CA ALA A 224 -29.83 -16.74 -6.34
C ALA A 224 -29.02 -16.40 -5.08
N ARG A 225 -27.68 -16.55 -5.13
CA ARG A 225 -26.80 -16.15 -4.02
C ARG A 225 -26.87 -14.66 -3.73
N LYS A 226 -26.90 -13.82 -4.77
CA LYS A 226 -27.10 -12.38 -4.61
C LYS A 226 -28.45 -12.08 -3.94
N ALA A 227 -29.53 -12.74 -4.35
CA ALA A 227 -30.85 -12.55 -3.74
C ALA A 227 -30.87 -12.99 -2.26
N LEU A 228 -30.18 -14.07 -1.91
CA LEU A 228 -29.99 -14.47 -0.52
C LEU A 228 -29.19 -13.43 0.28
N ASP A 229 -28.09 -12.92 -0.27
CA ASP A 229 -27.30 -11.86 0.36
C ASP A 229 -28.12 -10.58 0.58
N ASP A 230 -28.93 -10.18 -0.41
CA ASP A 230 -29.85 -9.04 -0.32
C ASP A 230 -30.93 -9.28 0.77
N ALA A 231 -31.46 -10.50 0.86
CA ALA A 231 -32.44 -10.87 1.88
C ALA A 231 -31.82 -10.83 3.30
N ILE A 232 -30.60 -11.35 3.47
CA ILE A 232 -29.86 -11.25 4.72
C ILE A 232 -29.60 -9.79 5.08
N ALA A 233 -29.17 -8.97 4.11
CA ALA A 233 -28.88 -7.55 4.31
C ALA A 233 -30.10 -6.71 4.72
N THR A 234 -31.32 -7.22 4.50
CA THR A 234 -32.57 -6.53 4.86
C THR A 234 -33.24 -7.10 6.12
N LEU A 235 -32.63 -8.11 6.77
CA LEU A 235 -33.15 -8.63 8.03
C LEU A 235 -33.25 -7.52 9.10
N PRO A 236 -34.40 -7.44 9.80
CA PRO A 236 -34.62 -6.41 10.81
C PRO A 236 -33.85 -6.72 12.10
N LEU A 237 -33.25 -5.68 12.68
CA LEU A 237 -32.50 -5.74 13.94
C LEU A 237 -33.39 -5.32 15.13
N ASP A 238 -34.49 -6.03 15.34
CA ASP A 238 -35.58 -5.60 16.24
C ASP A 238 -35.27 -5.68 17.74
N SER A 239 -34.19 -6.37 18.13
CA SER A 239 -33.77 -6.46 19.53
C SER A 239 -33.36 -5.08 20.06
N ALA A 240 -33.41 -4.89 21.39
CA ALA A 240 -32.96 -3.63 22.00
C ALA A 240 -31.49 -3.33 21.63
N ALA A 241 -30.62 -4.34 21.66
CA ALA A 241 -29.22 -4.21 21.26
C ALA A 241 -29.05 -3.94 19.76
N GLY A 242 -29.90 -4.53 18.91
CA GLY A 242 -29.91 -4.28 17.47
C GLY A 242 -30.30 -2.86 17.10
N LYS A 243 -31.32 -2.32 17.77
CA LYS A 243 -31.71 -0.91 17.63
C LYS A 243 -30.60 0.02 18.10
N ALA A 244 -30.02 -0.25 19.27
CA ALA A 244 -28.88 0.52 19.79
C ALA A 244 -27.67 0.47 18.84
N LEU A 245 -27.40 -0.67 18.19
CA LEU A 245 -26.34 -0.80 17.20
C LEU A 245 -26.60 0.07 15.95
N LEU A 246 -27.84 0.10 15.45
CA LEU A 246 -28.21 0.97 14.32
C LEU A 246 -28.09 2.45 14.68
N GLU A 247 -28.51 2.85 15.88
CA GLU A 247 -28.33 4.22 16.39
C GLU A 247 -26.84 4.58 16.48
N HIS A 248 -26.02 3.68 17.01
CA HIS A 248 -24.57 3.87 17.10
C HIS A 248 -23.90 3.95 15.73
N GLN A 249 -24.31 3.12 14.76
CA GLN A 249 -23.88 3.18 13.37
C GLN A 249 -24.21 4.53 12.73
N ALA A 250 -25.45 5.02 12.89
CA ALA A 250 -25.89 6.30 12.34
C ALA A 250 -25.12 7.49 12.97
N ALA A 251 -24.82 7.40 14.28
CA ALA A 251 -23.98 8.38 14.95
C ALA A 251 -22.53 8.37 14.41
N ALA A 252 -21.94 7.19 14.20
CA ALA A 252 -20.61 7.04 13.63
C ALA A 252 -20.54 7.56 12.18
N GLU A 253 -21.56 7.29 11.36
CA GLU A 253 -21.68 7.84 10.01
C GLU A 253 -21.75 9.37 10.04
N THR A 254 -22.57 9.95 10.92
CA THR A 254 -22.66 11.40 11.12
C THR A 254 -21.29 12.01 11.46
N LYS A 255 -20.54 11.39 12.38
CA LYS A 255 -19.16 11.83 12.71
C LYS A 255 -18.24 11.78 11.50
N VAL A 256 -18.31 10.73 10.67
CA VAL A 256 -17.52 10.62 9.44
C VAL A 256 -17.87 11.75 8.46
N VAL A 257 -19.16 12.04 8.26
CA VAL A 257 -19.61 13.14 7.39
C VAL A 257 -19.08 14.48 7.89
N GLN A 258 -19.17 14.75 9.19
CA GLN A 258 -18.66 15.98 9.80
C GLN A 258 -17.14 16.10 9.68
N ALA A 259 -16.40 15.02 9.97
CA ALA A 259 -14.95 15.00 9.85
C ALA A 259 -14.49 15.18 8.39
N LYS A 260 -15.20 14.57 7.42
CA LYS A 260 -14.94 14.77 5.98
C LYS A 260 -15.22 16.20 5.55
N ALA A 261 -16.31 16.81 6.02
CA ALA A 261 -16.62 18.20 5.73
C ALA A 261 -15.52 19.13 6.24
N ARG A 262 -15.07 18.92 7.49
CA ARG A 262 -13.97 19.68 8.10
C ARG A 262 -12.65 19.53 7.32
N VAL A 263 -12.28 18.31 6.94
CA VAL A 263 -11.08 18.06 6.10
C VAL A 263 -11.23 18.78 4.75
N SER A 264 -12.37 18.64 4.08
CA SER A 264 -12.65 19.26 2.79
C SER A 264 -12.58 20.79 2.84
N GLU A 265 -13.11 21.42 3.91
CA GLU A 265 -13.01 22.86 4.13
C GLU A 265 -11.56 23.33 4.29
N LEU A 266 -10.77 22.61 5.09
CA LEU A 266 -9.35 22.91 5.30
C LEU A 266 -8.54 22.70 4.01
N GLU A 267 -8.82 21.65 3.24
CA GLU A 267 -8.19 21.41 1.95
C GLU A 267 -8.56 22.48 0.94
N LYS A 268 -9.83 22.89 0.87
CA LYS A 268 -10.26 23.99 0.00
C LYS A 268 -9.55 25.30 0.39
N LEU A 269 -9.38 25.57 1.68
CA LEU A 269 -8.61 26.71 2.16
C LEU A 269 -7.14 26.62 1.73
N LEU A 270 -6.52 25.44 1.85
CA LEU A 270 -5.08 25.24 1.63
C LEU A 270 -4.67 25.09 0.18
N ILE A 271 -5.52 24.52 -0.68
CA ILE A 271 -5.20 24.21 -2.09
C ILE A 271 -6.26 24.63 -3.10
N GLY A 272 -7.42 25.16 -2.66
CA GLY A 272 -8.54 25.49 -3.55
C GLY A 272 -8.28 26.67 -4.50
N GLY A 273 -7.34 27.56 -4.17
CA GLY A 273 -6.93 28.68 -5.04
C GLY A 273 -5.80 28.34 -6.02
N ALA A 274 -5.46 27.06 -6.17
CA ALA A 274 -4.36 26.64 -7.04
C ALA A 274 -4.61 26.98 -8.51
N LYS A 275 -3.54 27.32 -9.23
CA LYS A 275 -3.59 27.62 -10.66
C LYS A 275 -3.15 26.41 -11.48
N THR A 276 -3.73 26.24 -12.66
CA THR A 276 -3.24 25.27 -13.65
C THR A 276 -2.80 26.02 -14.89
N VAL A 277 -1.53 25.87 -15.26
CA VAL A 277 -0.95 26.47 -16.46
C VAL A 277 -0.71 25.36 -17.48
N THR A 278 -1.13 25.55 -18.72
CA THR A 278 -1.03 24.51 -19.75
C THR A 278 -0.31 25.02 -20.98
N VAL A 279 0.65 24.24 -21.47
CA VAL A 279 1.36 24.51 -22.71
C VAL A 279 1.15 23.37 -23.70
N THR A 280 1.26 23.70 -24.99
CA THR A 280 1.23 22.70 -26.07
C THR A 280 2.65 22.42 -26.57
N MET A 281 2.98 21.13 -26.68
CA MET A 281 4.25 20.63 -27.16
C MET A 281 4.03 19.68 -28.32
N ARG A 282 4.80 19.83 -29.40
CA ARG A 282 4.90 18.77 -30.40
C ARG A 282 5.70 17.61 -29.83
N ALA A 283 5.14 16.41 -29.93
CA ALA A 283 5.80 15.18 -29.51
C ALA A 283 5.50 14.07 -30.52
N PHE A 284 6.46 13.19 -30.74
CA PHE A 284 6.23 12.02 -31.58
C PHE A 284 5.37 11.00 -30.86
N ASP A 285 4.20 10.68 -31.40
CA ASP A 285 3.37 9.58 -30.93
C ASP A 285 3.84 8.28 -31.57
N ARG A 286 4.35 7.34 -30.76
CA ARG A 286 4.84 6.05 -31.24
C ARG A 286 3.75 5.17 -31.86
N LYS A 287 2.50 5.30 -31.39
CA LYS A 287 1.38 4.49 -31.87
C LYS A 287 0.85 5.03 -33.20
N ALA A 288 0.72 6.35 -33.32
CA ALA A 288 0.30 7.01 -34.55
C ALA A 288 1.45 7.21 -35.55
N LYS A 289 2.70 7.00 -35.13
CA LYS A 289 3.94 7.18 -35.92
C LYS A 289 4.05 8.57 -36.56
N GLN A 290 3.56 9.60 -35.88
CA GLN A 290 3.55 10.97 -36.36
C GLN A 290 3.77 11.95 -35.20
N GLU A 291 4.11 13.20 -35.53
CA GLU A 291 4.07 14.28 -34.54
C GLU A 291 2.63 14.63 -34.19
N VAL A 292 2.36 14.76 -32.90
CA VAL A 292 1.08 15.22 -32.36
C VAL A 292 1.31 16.34 -31.36
N ASP A 293 0.32 17.21 -31.24
CA ASP A 293 0.27 18.20 -30.17
C ASP A 293 -0.16 17.53 -28.86
N LYS A 294 0.72 17.58 -27.87
CA LYS A 294 0.44 17.15 -26.49
C LYS A 294 0.30 18.36 -25.59
N LYS A 295 -0.79 18.39 -24.82
CA LYS A 295 -0.99 19.37 -23.75
C LYS A 295 -0.28 18.87 -22.49
N ILE A 296 0.51 19.74 -21.88
CA ILE A 296 1.18 19.48 -20.62
C ILE A 296 0.76 20.57 -19.64
N SER A 297 0.24 20.15 -18.48
CA SER A 297 -0.27 21.05 -17.46
C SER A 297 0.61 21.01 -16.20
N LEU A 298 0.88 22.20 -15.68
CA LEU A 298 1.53 22.44 -14.40
C LEU A 298 0.50 22.91 -13.40
N TRP A 299 0.39 22.22 -12.28
CA TRP A 299 -0.36 22.67 -11.12
C TRP A 299 0.55 23.49 -10.21
N VAL A 300 0.12 24.70 -9.87
CA VAL A 300 0.84 25.64 -9.01
C VAL A 300 0.01 25.87 -7.73
N PRO A 301 0.59 25.72 -6.52
CA PRO A 301 -0.12 25.95 -5.27
C PRO A 301 -0.76 27.36 -5.20
N PRO A 302 -1.84 27.55 -4.41
CA PRO A 302 -2.43 28.87 -4.21
C PRO A 302 -1.41 29.84 -3.61
N ASN A 303 -1.48 31.11 -4.02
CA ASN A 303 -0.64 32.20 -3.50
C ASN A 303 0.87 31.88 -3.48
N CYS A 304 1.31 31.03 -4.41
CA CYS A 304 2.70 30.64 -4.53
C CYS A 304 3.44 31.68 -5.37
N ASP A 305 4.14 32.62 -4.72
CA ASP A 305 4.95 33.63 -5.42
C ASP A 305 6.30 33.07 -5.92
N TYR A 306 6.69 31.88 -5.43
CA TYR A 306 7.95 31.26 -5.77
C TYR A 306 7.86 29.73 -5.69
N ILE A 307 8.07 29.07 -6.82
CA ILE A 307 8.08 27.62 -6.94
C ILE A 307 9.47 27.10 -6.56
N ARG A 308 9.58 26.40 -5.42
CA ARG A 308 10.86 25.88 -4.93
C ARG A 308 11.38 24.68 -5.72
N GLY A 309 10.49 23.95 -6.40
CA GLY A 309 10.81 22.76 -7.17
C GLY A 309 9.57 22.16 -7.84
N VAL A 310 9.78 21.14 -8.66
CA VAL A 310 8.71 20.49 -9.44
C VAL A 310 8.67 18.99 -9.17
N ILE A 311 7.50 18.48 -8.81
CA ILE A 311 7.19 17.04 -8.81
C ILE A 311 6.77 16.64 -10.22
N VAL A 312 7.53 15.76 -10.85
CA VAL A 312 7.28 15.23 -12.19
C VAL A 312 6.93 13.76 -12.09
N ALA A 313 5.66 13.44 -12.29
CA ALA A 313 5.15 12.08 -12.25
C ALA A 313 5.00 11.51 -13.66
N HIS A 314 5.44 10.27 -13.88
CA HIS A 314 5.02 9.52 -15.06
C HIS A 314 3.50 9.22 -15.00
N PRO A 315 2.76 9.13 -16.12
CA PRO A 315 1.33 8.82 -16.10
C PRO A 315 0.93 7.57 -15.31
N MET A 316 1.80 6.55 -15.27
CA MET A 316 1.58 5.31 -14.48
C MET A 316 1.50 5.55 -12.98
N ILE A 317 2.02 6.67 -12.49
CA ILE A 317 1.91 7.13 -11.09
C ILE A 317 1.40 8.57 -11.05
N SER A 318 0.48 8.93 -11.95
CA SER A 318 -0.03 10.31 -12.06
C SER A 318 -0.56 10.88 -10.74
N SER A 319 -1.07 10.04 -9.85
CA SER A 319 -1.50 10.42 -8.50
C SER A 319 -0.37 10.96 -7.61
N LEU A 320 0.91 10.74 -7.94
CA LEU A 320 2.05 11.45 -7.33
C LEU A 320 2.01 12.96 -7.61
N ALA A 321 1.44 13.39 -8.75
CA ALA A 321 1.29 14.79 -9.10
C ALA A 321 -0.15 15.32 -8.90
N THR A 322 -1.17 14.48 -9.06
CA THR A 322 -2.59 14.88 -9.05
C THR A 322 -3.33 14.52 -7.78
N GLY A 323 -2.83 13.56 -7.00
CA GLY A 323 -3.45 13.08 -5.79
C GLY A 323 -3.50 14.16 -4.72
N GLN A 324 -4.63 14.24 -4.01
CA GLN A 324 -4.87 15.26 -3.00
C GLN A 324 -3.82 15.28 -1.88
N PRO A 325 -3.40 14.12 -1.28
CA PRO A 325 -2.31 14.12 -0.30
C PRO A 325 -0.99 14.67 -0.85
N MET A 326 -0.70 14.44 -2.13
CA MET A 326 0.51 14.94 -2.77
C MET A 326 0.43 16.44 -3.05
N ARG A 327 -0.72 16.95 -3.49
CA ARG A 327 -0.93 18.39 -3.68
C ARG A 327 -0.87 19.16 -2.36
N LEU A 328 -1.33 18.57 -1.27
CA LEU A 328 -1.15 19.12 0.08
C LEU A 328 0.32 19.15 0.49
N ALA A 329 1.05 18.05 0.29
CA ALA A 329 2.50 18.02 0.54
C ALA A 329 3.25 19.05 -0.32
N ALA A 330 2.88 19.17 -1.59
CA ALA A 330 3.45 20.13 -2.53
C ALA A 330 3.14 21.58 -2.12
N ALA A 331 1.89 21.91 -1.78
CA ALA A 331 1.52 23.24 -1.31
C ALA A 331 2.25 23.62 -0.01
N ARG A 332 2.35 22.71 0.96
CA ARG A 332 3.08 22.93 2.22
C ARG A 332 4.57 23.22 2.01
N THR A 333 5.11 22.83 0.86
CA THR A 333 6.53 22.97 0.52
C THR A 333 6.79 23.87 -0.68
N ALA A 334 5.77 24.60 -1.16
CA ALA A 334 5.81 25.47 -2.34
C ALA A 334 6.37 24.77 -3.61
N LEU A 335 5.90 23.55 -3.86
CA LEU A 335 6.22 22.76 -5.04
C LEU A 335 5.10 22.84 -6.07
N ALA A 336 5.48 22.95 -7.35
CA ALA A 336 4.55 22.70 -8.45
C ALA A 336 4.54 21.22 -8.81
N THR A 337 3.46 20.75 -9.44
CA THR A 337 3.35 19.34 -9.86
C THR A 337 2.92 19.22 -11.30
N MET A 338 3.42 18.20 -12.00
CA MET A 338 3.05 17.92 -13.38
C MET A 338 3.12 16.43 -13.69
N VAL A 339 2.35 16.01 -14.69
CA VAL A 339 2.45 14.68 -15.31
C VAL A 339 3.22 14.80 -16.62
N TYR A 340 4.19 13.93 -16.84
CA TYR A 340 5.05 13.94 -18.01
C TYR A 340 5.40 12.53 -18.49
N ASP A 341 5.31 12.26 -19.79
CA ASP A 341 5.40 10.92 -20.35
C ASP A 341 6.57 10.69 -21.33
N ASN A 342 7.33 11.74 -21.65
CA ASN A 342 8.32 11.69 -22.73
C ASN A 342 9.76 11.44 -22.25
N PHE A 343 9.92 10.43 -21.38
CA PHE A 343 11.23 9.96 -20.95
C PHE A 343 11.86 9.03 -22.01
N ALA A 344 13.15 9.24 -22.27
CA ALA A 344 14.01 8.41 -23.10
C ALA A 344 14.87 7.48 -22.22
N ASN A 345 15.58 6.54 -22.86
CA ASN A 345 16.57 5.71 -22.16
C ASN A 345 17.78 6.55 -21.73
N ASP A 346 18.12 7.59 -22.48
CA ASP A 346 19.15 8.56 -22.10
C ASP A 346 18.57 9.64 -21.17
N GLY A 347 19.20 9.82 -20.01
CA GLY A 347 18.76 10.77 -19.00
C GLY A 347 18.96 12.24 -19.41
N LYS A 348 20.00 12.56 -20.20
CA LYS A 348 20.28 13.92 -20.67
C LYS A 348 19.29 14.32 -21.76
N GLU A 349 18.94 13.39 -22.65
CA GLU A 349 17.89 13.60 -23.65
C GLU A 349 16.53 13.84 -22.98
N SER A 350 16.18 13.03 -21.99
CA SER A 350 14.96 13.20 -21.19
C SER A 350 14.92 14.56 -20.50
N LEU A 351 16.05 14.98 -19.92
CA LEU A 351 16.18 16.28 -19.28
C LEU A 351 16.02 17.43 -20.27
N ALA A 352 16.68 17.37 -21.43
CA ALA A 352 16.57 18.42 -22.45
C ALA A 352 15.12 18.61 -22.93
N ARG A 353 14.39 17.51 -23.13
CA ARG A 353 12.96 17.55 -23.47
C ARG A 353 12.13 18.16 -22.34
N LEU A 354 12.40 17.78 -21.10
CA LEU A 354 11.72 18.33 -19.92
C LEU A 354 12.02 19.83 -19.74
N ASP A 355 13.26 20.26 -19.94
CA ASP A 355 13.66 21.66 -19.87
C ASP A 355 12.98 22.51 -20.93
N GLY A 356 12.80 21.99 -22.15
CA GLY A 356 11.99 22.66 -23.16
C GLY A 356 10.52 22.86 -22.74
N VAL A 357 9.96 21.97 -21.92
CA VAL A 357 8.61 22.13 -21.35
C VAL A 357 8.61 23.15 -20.22
N LEU A 358 9.56 23.04 -19.29
CA LEU A 358 9.68 23.94 -18.15
C LEU A 358 9.95 25.38 -18.59
N GLU A 359 10.71 25.61 -19.66
CA GLU A 359 10.92 26.92 -20.27
C GLU A 359 9.59 27.57 -20.71
N LYS A 360 8.74 26.83 -21.43
CA LYS A 360 7.43 27.33 -21.86
C LYS A 360 6.49 27.56 -20.68
N LEU A 361 6.50 26.65 -19.71
CA LEU A 361 5.71 26.80 -18.49
C LEU A 361 6.18 28.01 -17.68
N ALA A 362 7.49 28.30 -17.63
CA ALA A 362 8.03 29.49 -16.99
C ALA A 362 7.48 30.77 -17.61
N ALA A 363 7.49 30.84 -18.95
CA ALA A 363 6.96 31.99 -19.69
C ALA A 363 5.45 32.18 -19.48
N GLU A 364 4.66 31.11 -19.54
CA GLU A 364 3.20 31.19 -19.44
C GLU A 364 2.71 31.40 -17.99
N SER A 365 3.41 30.83 -17.01
CA SER A 365 2.99 30.90 -15.60
C SER A 365 3.42 32.16 -14.87
N GLY A 366 4.40 32.90 -15.41
CA GLY A 366 5.05 34.01 -14.73
C GLY A 366 6.06 33.58 -13.66
N HIS A 367 6.45 32.30 -13.63
CA HIS A 367 7.44 31.73 -12.71
C HIS A 367 8.76 31.44 -13.42
N PRO A 368 9.66 32.44 -13.59
CA PRO A 368 10.91 32.24 -14.32
C PRO A 368 11.82 31.18 -13.67
N GLU A 369 11.71 30.95 -12.36
CA GLU A 369 12.45 29.96 -11.59
C GLU A 369 12.20 28.50 -12.01
N LEU A 370 11.13 28.24 -12.77
CA LEU A 370 10.86 26.94 -13.37
C LEU A 370 11.97 26.51 -14.32
N ARG A 371 12.65 27.48 -14.95
CA ARG A 371 13.85 27.24 -15.76
C ARG A 371 14.94 26.62 -14.89
N GLY A 372 15.31 25.39 -15.22
CA GLY A 372 16.31 24.69 -14.44
C GLY A 372 15.86 24.33 -13.01
N ALA A 373 14.57 24.33 -12.68
CA ALA A 373 14.07 24.06 -11.31
C ALA A 373 14.53 22.70 -10.74
N PRO A 374 14.68 22.57 -9.41
CA PRO A 374 14.88 21.27 -8.78
C PRO A 374 13.74 20.30 -9.10
N LEU A 375 14.06 19.02 -9.27
CA LEU A 375 13.11 17.99 -9.70
C LEU A 375 12.95 16.89 -8.65
N LEU A 376 11.72 16.47 -8.41
CA LEU A 376 11.40 15.16 -7.85
C LEU A 376 10.76 14.33 -8.95
N LEU A 377 11.30 13.14 -9.16
CA LEU A 377 10.95 12.31 -10.32
C LEU A 377 10.28 11.03 -9.83
N GLY A 378 9.13 10.69 -10.41
CA GLY A 378 8.34 9.54 -9.97
C GLY A 378 7.93 8.61 -11.10
N GLY A 379 8.21 7.31 -10.94
CA GLY A 379 7.80 6.27 -11.86
C GLY A 379 7.16 5.08 -11.15
N LEU A 380 6.40 4.30 -11.91
CA LEU A 380 5.84 3.01 -11.49
C LEU A 380 6.16 1.92 -12.52
N SER A 381 6.56 0.74 -12.04
CA SER A 381 6.96 -0.39 -12.88
C SER A 381 8.08 0.01 -13.87
N ALA A 382 8.00 -0.36 -15.15
CA ALA A 382 9.03 -0.02 -16.14
C ALA A 382 9.30 1.48 -16.32
N SER A 383 8.35 2.36 -15.96
CA SER A 383 8.55 3.80 -16.11
C SER A 383 9.58 4.40 -15.15
N VAL A 384 9.96 3.67 -14.10
CA VAL A 384 11.03 4.07 -13.18
C VAL A 384 12.39 4.23 -13.87
N LEU A 385 12.60 3.55 -15.00
CA LEU A 385 13.86 3.57 -15.74
C LEU A 385 14.14 4.98 -16.30
N GLY A 386 13.13 5.62 -16.89
CA GLY A 386 13.28 6.96 -17.44
C GLY A 386 13.52 8.01 -16.35
N THR A 387 12.75 7.95 -15.26
CA THR A 387 12.83 8.93 -14.17
C THR A 387 14.13 8.84 -13.39
N ARG A 388 14.61 7.63 -13.08
CA ARG A 388 15.92 7.46 -12.41
C ARG A 388 17.09 7.85 -13.31
N ASN A 389 16.99 7.64 -14.64
CA ASN A 389 18.09 7.92 -15.55
C ASN A 389 18.35 9.42 -15.66
N VAL A 390 17.29 10.24 -15.61
CA VAL A 390 17.43 11.71 -15.44
C VAL A 390 18.17 12.04 -14.14
N ALA A 391 17.84 11.38 -13.03
CA ALA A 391 18.52 11.63 -11.77
C ALA A 391 19.99 11.20 -11.76
N CYS A 392 20.35 10.13 -12.49
CA CYS A 392 21.74 9.76 -12.71
C CYS A 392 22.49 10.81 -13.53
N ALA A 393 21.82 11.42 -14.53
CA ALA A 393 22.43 12.42 -15.40
C ALA A 393 22.65 13.78 -14.72
N VAL A 394 21.74 14.21 -13.84
CA VAL A 394 21.79 15.52 -13.14
C VAL A 394 21.46 15.41 -11.65
N PRO A 395 22.24 14.65 -10.86
CA PRO A 395 21.93 14.37 -9.46
C PRO A 395 21.92 15.62 -8.57
N HIS A 396 22.68 16.64 -8.95
CA HIS A 396 22.68 17.93 -8.25
C HIS A 396 21.35 18.67 -8.38
N ARG A 397 20.55 18.41 -9.42
CA ARG A 397 19.24 19.05 -9.65
C ARG A 397 18.07 18.24 -9.10
N VAL A 398 18.30 17.00 -8.67
CA VAL A 398 17.24 16.12 -8.17
C VAL A 398 17.17 16.15 -6.64
N PHE A 399 16.00 16.53 -6.12
CA PHE A 399 15.75 16.60 -4.68
C PHE A 399 15.10 15.32 -4.13
N GLY A 400 14.55 14.45 -4.98
CA GLY A 400 14.06 13.13 -4.57
C GLY A 400 13.63 12.25 -5.74
N ILE A 401 13.52 10.94 -5.50
CA ILE A 401 13.00 9.96 -6.45
C ILE A 401 11.94 9.10 -5.75
N VAL A 402 10.79 8.90 -6.41
CA VAL A 402 9.78 7.92 -6.01
C VAL A 402 9.79 6.78 -7.03
N HIS A 403 10.21 5.60 -6.59
CA HIS A 403 10.45 4.43 -7.44
C HIS A 403 9.51 3.29 -7.02
N ALA A 404 8.32 3.24 -7.60
CA ALA A 404 7.29 2.27 -7.23
C ALA A 404 7.30 1.03 -8.14
N ALA A 405 7.16 -0.16 -7.55
CA ALA A 405 7.03 -1.46 -8.21
C ALA A 405 8.10 -1.78 -9.27
N GLY A 406 9.29 -1.17 -9.16
CA GLY A 406 10.43 -1.42 -10.03
C GLY A 406 11.53 -2.18 -9.29
N GLY A 407 12.45 -2.81 -10.02
CA GLY A 407 13.51 -3.64 -9.41
C GLY A 407 14.84 -3.66 -10.15
N ASN A 408 15.05 -2.83 -11.18
CA ASN A 408 16.17 -2.97 -12.11
C ASN A 408 17.35 -2.02 -11.82
N MET A 409 17.74 -1.81 -10.56
CA MET A 409 18.77 -0.80 -10.19
C MET A 409 20.16 -1.11 -10.79
N GLN A 410 20.45 -2.37 -11.14
CA GLN A 410 21.68 -2.77 -11.82
C GLN A 410 21.88 -2.14 -13.21
N GLU A 411 20.81 -1.67 -13.84
CA GLU A 411 20.89 -0.99 -15.14
C GLU A 411 20.94 0.52 -15.02
N MET A 412 21.13 1.04 -13.80
CA MET A 412 21.35 2.46 -13.64
C MET A 412 22.65 2.88 -14.34
N PRO A 413 22.65 4.03 -15.04
CA PRO A 413 23.87 4.64 -15.53
C PRO A 413 24.92 4.79 -14.41
N ASP A 414 26.19 4.65 -14.78
CA ASP A 414 27.35 4.73 -13.88
C ASP A 414 27.25 3.86 -12.63
N ASP A 415 26.55 2.72 -12.72
CA ASP A 415 26.28 1.80 -11.60
C ASP A 415 25.66 2.52 -10.39
N GLY A 416 24.89 3.59 -10.63
CA GLY A 416 24.28 4.40 -9.58
C GLY A 416 25.20 5.42 -8.91
N ARG A 417 26.49 5.48 -9.23
CA ARG A 417 27.48 6.39 -8.59
C ARG A 417 27.06 7.86 -8.62
N GLY A 418 26.31 8.29 -9.63
CA GLY A 418 25.79 9.65 -9.71
C GLY A 418 24.77 10.00 -8.61
N MET A 419 24.02 9.03 -8.08
CA MET A 419 22.85 9.29 -7.21
C MET A 419 23.13 9.24 -5.69
N VAL A 420 24.39 9.19 -5.26
CA VAL A 420 24.75 9.03 -3.83
C VAL A 420 23.93 9.93 -2.89
N GLN A 421 23.90 11.24 -3.13
CA GLN A 421 23.19 12.18 -2.23
C GLN A 421 21.72 12.46 -2.62
N VAL A 422 21.17 11.73 -3.58
CA VAL A 422 19.77 11.91 -4.01
C VAL A 422 18.89 11.01 -3.15
N PRO A 423 17.93 11.56 -2.37
CA PRO A 423 16.96 10.75 -1.66
C PRO A 423 16.16 9.87 -2.61
N PHE A 424 16.04 8.60 -2.27
CA PHE A 424 15.39 7.59 -3.09
C PHE A 424 14.42 6.77 -2.25
N LEU A 425 13.13 6.81 -2.59
CA LEU A 425 12.09 6.01 -1.97
C LEU A 425 11.68 4.89 -2.91
N ALA A 426 12.04 3.65 -2.57
CA ALA A 426 11.52 2.46 -3.23
C ALA A 426 10.21 2.03 -2.59
N HIS A 427 9.18 1.78 -3.41
CA HIS A 427 7.98 1.08 -3.00
C HIS A 427 7.84 -0.23 -3.76
N ASN A 428 7.48 -1.32 -3.08
CA ASN A 428 7.14 -2.58 -3.72
C ASN A 428 6.00 -3.28 -2.98
N GLY A 429 5.18 -4.04 -3.70
CA GLY A 429 4.32 -5.03 -3.06
C GLY A 429 5.16 -6.17 -2.47
N GLU A 430 4.67 -6.81 -1.42
CA GLU A 430 5.27 -8.05 -0.93
C GLU A 430 5.17 -9.18 -1.97
N PHE A 431 4.07 -9.22 -2.74
CA PHE A 431 3.74 -10.27 -3.69
C PHE A 431 3.64 -9.74 -5.13
N GLU A 432 4.77 -9.35 -5.67
CA GLU A 432 4.96 -8.81 -7.02
C GLU A 432 4.87 -9.92 -8.07
N TRP A 433 3.95 -9.76 -9.04
CA TRP A 433 3.84 -10.70 -10.17
C TRP A 433 4.82 -10.37 -11.31
N CYS A 434 5.41 -9.16 -11.29
CA CYS A 434 6.48 -8.71 -12.16
C CYS A 434 7.83 -8.78 -11.44
N GLY A 435 8.77 -9.55 -11.98
CA GLY A 435 10.14 -9.59 -11.48
C GLY A 435 11.04 -8.50 -12.08
N PRO A 436 12.28 -8.37 -11.59
CA PRO A 436 13.28 -7.55 -12.23
C PRO A 436 13.78 -8.27 -13.50
N ILE A 437 14.84 -7.75 -14.13
CA ILE A 437 15.57 -8.49 -15.15
C ILE A 437 16.06 -9.81 -14.57
N GLY A 438 15.90 -10.87 -15.36
CA GLY A 438 16.03 -12.25 -14.90
C GLY A 438 14.69 -12.87 -14.43
N GLY A 439 13.64 -12.07 -14.33
CA GLY A 439 12.29 -12.54 -14.01
C GLY A 439 12.08 -12.89 -12.53
N ILE A 440 10.96 -13.55 -12.26
CA ILE A 440 10.65 -14.09 -10.94
C ILE A 440 11.56 -15.30 -10.67
N ARG A 441 12.27 -15.25 -9.56
CA ARG A 441 13.18 -16.30 -9.09
C ARG A 441 12.36 -17.45 -8.49
N PRO A 442 12.55 -18.72 -8.91
CA PRO A 442 11.82 -19.85 -8.35
C PRO A 442 11.95 -19.99 -6.83
N GLU A 443 13.10 -19.62 -6.26
CA GLU A 443 13.39 -19.65 -4.82
C GLU A 443 12.60 -18.60 -4.02
N TYR A 444 12.24 -17.46 -4.63
CA TYR A 444 11.53 -16.36 -3.95
C TYR A 444 10.07 -16.21 -4.40
N GLY A 445 9.67 -16.80 -5.53
CA GLY A 445 8.34 -16.61 -6.13
C GLY A 445 7.97 -15.12 -6.22
N ASN A 446 6.74 -14.77 -5.90
CA ASN A 446 6.29 -13.37 -5.98
C ASN A 446 6.97 -12.41 -4.96
N GLN A 447 7.81 -12.91 -4.02
CA GLN A 447 8.64 -12.04 -3.16
C GLN A 447 9.92 -11.57 -3.88
N THR A 448 10.21 -12.07 -5.09
CA THR A 448 11.45 -11.76 -5.83
C THR A 448 11.75 -10.28 -5.91
N GLN A 449 10.78 -9.46 -6.33
CA GLN A 449 11.03 -8.06 -6.67
C GLN A 449 11.51 -7.23 -5.46
N TRP A 450 10.81 -7.32 -4.32
CA TRP A 450 11.18 -6.55 -3.14
C TRP A 450 12.49 -7.07 -2.50
N VAL A 451 12.78 -8.37 -2.62
CA VAL A 451 14.07 -8.93 -2.20
C VAL A 451 15.20 -8.37 -3.07
N MET A 452 15.01 -8.35 -4.40
CA MET A 452 16.04 -7.89 -5.32
C MET A 452 16.30 -6.39 -5.20
N ILE A 453 15.26 -5.55 -5.07
CA ILE A 453 15.45 -4.10 -4.88
C ILE A 453 16.16 -3.81 -3.56
N ARG A 454 15.78 -4.48 -2.46
CA ARG A 454 16.48 -4.37 -1.17
C ARG A 454 17.95 -4.69 -1.31
N GLU A 455 18.28 -5.84 -1.88
CA GLU A 455 19.67 -6.27 -1.97
C GLU A 455 20.50 -5.32 -2.84
N GLN A 456 19.94 -4.79 -3.93
CA GLN A 456 20.63 -3.80 -4.76
C GLN A 456 20.87 -2.48 -4.02
N MET A 457 19.88 -2.01 -3.27
CA MET A 457 20.03 -0.81 -2.42
C MET A 457 21.12 -1.04 -1.35
N LEU A 458 21.13 -2.21 -0.71
CA LEU A 458 22.12 -2.56 0.30
C LEU A 458 23.53 -2.72 -0.30
N ARG A 459 23.68 -3.22 -1.52
CA ARG A 459 24.99 -3.29 -2.19
C ARG A 459 25.57 -1.91 -2.49
N LEU A 460 24.75 -1.02 -3.03
CA LEU A 460 25.11 0.38 -3.23
C LEU A 460 25.52 1.02 -1.90
N TRP A 461 24.74 0.75 -0.85
CA TRP A 461 25.03 1.23 0.49
C TRP A 461 26.34 0.67 1.07
N ARG A 462 26.59 -0.64 1.00
CA ARG A 462 27.81 -1.29 1.52
C ARG A 462 29.09 -0.84 0.81
N ASP A 463 29.00 -0.44 -0.46
CA ASP A 463 30.17 0.05 -1.21
C ASP A 463 30.74 1.34 -0.60
N ARG A 464 29.87 2.29 -0.20
CA ARG A 464 30.31 3.67 0.16
C ARG A 464 29.66 4.29 1.38
N HIS A 465 28.51 3.80 1.81
CA HIS A 465 27.61 4.44 2.78
C HIS A 465 27.15 5.84 2.35
N GLU A 466 27.15 6.10 1.05
CA GLU A 466 26.87 7.42 0.51
C GLU A 466 25.47 7.55 -0.07
N HIS A 467 24.76 6.44 -0.32
CA HIS A 467 23.41 6.45 -0.90
C HIS A 467 22.32 6.81 0.13
N ARG A 468 21.28 7.54 -0.30
CA ARG A 468 20.17 8.02 0.56
C ARG A 468 18.87 7.27 0.26
N MET A 469 18.86 5.97 0.54
CA MET A 469 17.78 5.10 0.08
C MET A 469 16.93 4.55 1.22
N THR A 470 15.61 4.69 1.06
CA THR A 470 14.57 4.17 1.92
C THR A 470 13.76 3.14 1.15
N LEU A 471 13.50 1.97 1.75
CA LEU A 471 12.65 0.93 1.17
C LEU A 471 11.33 0.83 1.93
N VAL A 472 10.23 0.75 1.18
CA VAL A 472 8.90 0.45 1.70
C VAL A 472 8.28 -0.72 0.95
N VAL A 473 8.25 -1.88 1.59
CA VAL A 473 7.45 -3.02 1.13
C VAL A 473 6.04 -2.95 1.70
N VAL A 474 5.02 -2.99 0.86
CA VAL A 474 3.60 -2.97 1.25
C VAL A 474 3.16 -4.42 1.53
N PRO A 475 2.91 -4.80 2.79
CA PRO A 475 2.57 -6.18 3.14
C PRO A 475 1.30 -6.66 2.45
N ASN A 476 1.29 -7.92 2.02
CA ASN A 476 0.18 -8.57 1.32
C ASN A 476 -0.31 -7.88 0.03
N ALA A 477 0.46 -6.93 -0.50
CA ALA A 477 0.11 -6.20 -1.72
C ALA A 477 0.87 -6.70 -2.95
N ASP A 478 0.33 -6.39 -4.13
CA ASP A 478 0.83 -6.83 -5.42
C ASP A 478 1.48 -5.69 -6.23
N HIS A 479 1.60 -5.89 -7.54
CA HIS A 479 2.31 -4.97 -8.42
C HIS A 479 1.62 -3.61 -8.51
N GLY A 480 2.41 -2.57 -8.28
CA GLY A 480 1.93 -1.18 -8.30
C GLY A 480 1.46 -0.67 -6.94
N ALA A 481 1.59 -1.47 -5.88
CA ALA A 481 1.35 -1.01 -4.52
C ALA A 481 2.42 -0.02 -4.04
N TRP A 482 1.98 1.08 -3.44
CA TRP A 482 2.82 2.08 -2.77
C TRP A 482 2.02 2.78 -1.68
N ASP A 483 2.70 3.34 -0.69
CA ASP A 483 2.05 4.01 0.44
C ASP A 483 2.04 5.53 0.23
N VAL A 484 0.83 6.08 0.08
CA VAL A 484 0.62 7.51 -0.20
C VAL A 484 1.03 8.37 1.00
N GLY A 485 0.83 7.89 2.24
CA GLY A 485 1.14 8.65 3.45
C GLY A 485 2.65 8.80 3.67
N LEU A 486 3.38 7.69 3.58
CA LEU A 486 4.85 7.68 3.65
C LEU A 486 5.46 8.43 2.47
N THR A 487 4.88 8.35 1.28
CA THR A 487 5.34 9.14 0.13
C THR A 487 5.12 10.63 0.36
N ALA A 488 4.00 11.05 0.94
CA ALA A 488 3.73 12.46 1.26
C ALA A 488 4.77 12.99 2.25
N LEU A 489 5.05 12.19 3.29
CA LEU A 489 6.09 12.50 4.26
C LEU A 489 7.46 12.62 3.58
N PHE A 490 7.84 11.64 2.74
CA PHE A 490 9.08 11.66 1.99
C PHE A 490 9.20 12.90 1.09
N VAL A 491 8.16 13.29 0.36
CA VAL A 491 8.17 14.50 -0.47
C VAL A 491 8.44 15.75 0.38
N ARG A 492 7.79 15.87 1.54
CA ARG A 492 8.00 17.00 2.46
C ARG A 492 9.45 17.03 2.95
N LYS A 493 9.99 15.89 3.39
CA LYS A 493 11.37 15.77 3.88
C LYS A 493 12.39 16.01 2.76
N ALA A 494 12.18 15.44 1.57
CA ALA A 494 13.01 15.70 0.40
C ALA A 494 13.07 17.20 0.10
N ALA A 495 11.92 17.88 0.10
CA ALA A 495 11.86 19.33 -0.11
C ALA A 495 12.59 20.11 0.99
N GLU A 496 12.33 19.76 2.25
CA GLU A 496 12.91 20.39 3.44
C GLU A 496 14.44 20.28 3.48
N TYR A 497 15.00 19.14 3.13
CA TYR A 497 16.43 18.87 3.30
C TYR A 497 17.27 19.18 2.04
N ARG A 498 16.70 19.06 0.84
CA ARG A 498 17.48 19.17 -0.42
C ARG A 498 17.25 20.45 -1.20
N LEU A 499 16.09 21.09 -1.11
CA LEU A 499 15.85 22.28 -1.93
C LEU A 499 16.73 23.46 -1.48
N PRO A 500 17.15 24.33 -2.41
CA PRO A 500 17.79 25.60 -2.06
C PRO A 500 16.91 26.42 -1.09
N THR A 501 17.57 27.22 -0.25
CA THR A 501 16.92 28.18 0.65
C THR A 501 16.71 29.52 -0.02
N GLU A 502 17.61 29.90 -0.93
CA GLU A 502 17.54 31.16 -1.67
C GLU A 502 16.61 31.03 -2.88
N LYS A 503 15.88 32.12 -3.16
CA LYS A 503 15.05 32.22 -4.37
C LYS A 503 15.96 32.32 -5.59
N ARG A 504 15.62 31.57 -6.63
CA ARG A 504 16.30 31.58 -7.94
C ARG A 504 15.49 32.37 -8.96
N ASP A 505 16.16 33.00 -9.92
CA ASP A 505 15.53 33.71 -11.04
C ASP A 505 15.39 32.85 -12.31
N GLY A 506 15.93 31.63 -12.29
CA GLY A 506 15.90 30.69 -13.43
C GLY A 506 16.98 30.90 -14.49
N THR A 507 17.95 31.79 -14.26
CA THR A 507 19.04 32.07 -15.22
C THR A 507 20.07 30.92 -15.30
N THR A 508 20.24 30.17 -14.22
CA THR A 508 21.14 29.01 -14.14
C THR A 508 20.40 27.83 -13.52
N PRO A 509 20.71 26.57 -13.87
CA PRO A 509 20.07 25.39 -13.28
C PRO A 509 20.26 25.29 -11.76
N ALA A 510 19.29 24.67 -11.08
CA ALA A 510 19.33 24.52 -9.63
C ALA A 510 20.42 23.55 -9.16
N VAL A 511 21.00 23.87 -8.01
CA VAL A 511 21.87 22.97 -7.25
C VAL A 511 21.22 22.70 -5.90
N CYS A 512 20.77 21.47 -5.69
CA CYS A 512 20.21 21.00 -4.44
C CYS A 512 21.29 20.97 -3.36
N ARG A 513 20.89 21.29 -2.13
CA ARG A 513 21.78 21.23 -0.96
C ARG A 513 22.29 19.81 -0.75
N PRO A 514 23.56 19.64 -0.36
CA PRO A 514 24.10 18.33 -0.04
C PRO A 514 23.35 17.69 1.12
N LEU A 515 23.31 16.36 1.15
CA LEU A 515 22.67 15.59 2.20
C LEU A 515 23.70 14.66 2.84
N PRO A 516 24.45 15.12 3.86
CA PRO A 516 25.47 14.31 4.53
C PRO A 516 24.86 13.07 5.20
N VAL A 517 25.58 11.94 5.18
CA VAL A 517 25.05 10.67 5.70
C VAL A 517 24.89 10.73 7.21
N GLU A 518 25.82 11.40 7.88
CA GLU A 518 25.95 11.53 9.33
C GLU A 518 24.80 12.30 9.98
N LYS A 519 24.07 13.08 9.17
CA LYS A 519 22.91 13.86 9.62
C LYS A 519 21.59 13.08 9.53
N GLY A 520 21.59 11.88 8.95
CA GLY A 520 20.40 11.07 8.83
C GLY A 520 20.22 10.06 9.96
N TRP A 521 19.20 9.23 9.78
CA TRP A 521 18.82 8.14 10.67
C TRP A 521 18.95 6.80 9.96
N LEU A 522 19.18 5.75 10.73
CA LEU A 522 19.27 4.39 10.24
C LEU A 522 18.17 3.51 10.84
N THR A 523 17.68 2.58 10.03
CA THR A 523 16.85 1.44 10.46
C THR A 523 17.48 0.14 9.99
N ASP A 524 17.17 -0.96 10.69
CA ASP A 524 17.60 -2.30 10.28
C ASP A 524 17.08 -2.65 8.88
N ALA A 525 17.83 -3.50 8.15
CA ALA A 525 17.44 -3.98 6.83
C ALA A 525 16.50 -5.21 6.90
N ASP A 526 16.44 -5.88 8.06
CA ASP A 526 15.33 -6.79 8.38
C ASP A 526 14.09 -5.95 8.70
N LEU A 527 13.18 -5.87 7.73
CA LEU A 527 11.97 -5.05 7.83
C LEU A 527 10.93 -5.66 8.79
N ASP A 528 10.90 -6.98 8.93
CA ASP A 528 9.84 -7.68 9.68
C ASP A 528 10.19 -7.81 11.16
N HIS A 529 11.44 -8.22 11.45
CA HIS A 529 11.92 -8.44 12.80
C HIS A 529 13.21 -7.65 13.05
N PRO A 530 13.14 -6.31 12.96
CA PRO A 530 14.30 -5.48 13.20
C PRO A 530 14.81 -5.69 14.63
N THR A 531 16.11 -5.87 14.76
CA THR A 531 16.77 -6.13 16.06
C THR A 531 17.18 -4.85 16.78
N HIS A 532 17.17 -3.73 16.06
CA HIS A 532 17.56 -2.42 16.55
C HIS A 532 16.47 -1.39 16.26
N GLU A 533 16.22 -0.53 17.24
CA GLU A 533 15.33 0.62 17.08
C GLU A 533 15.95 1.68 16.14
N PRO A 534 15.14 2.48 15.43
CA PRO A 534 15.62 3.59 14.63
C PRO A 534 16.47 4.54 15.47
N ALA A 535 17.60 5.00 14.94
CA ALA A 535 18.47 5.96 15.63
C ALA A 535 19.23 6.85 14.64
N PRO A 536 19.73 8.03 15.08
CA PRO A 536 20.66 8.83 14.30
C PRO A 536 21.89 8.02 13.87
N TYR A 537 22.44 8.32 12.70
CA TYR A 537 23.58 7.58 12.11
C TYR A 537 24.74 7.39 13.10
N GLY A 538 25.11 8.43 13.86
CA GLY A 538 26.20 8.39 14.83
C GLY A 538 25.96 7.47 16.02
N SER A 539 24.70 7.32 16.44
CA SER A 539 24.28 6.55 17.63
C SER A 539 23.59 5.22 17.29
N TYR A 540 23.46 4.87 16.01
CA TYR A 540 22.86 3.62 15.59
C TYR A 540 23.73 2.45 16.04
N LYS A 541 23.11 1.53 16.80
CA LYS A 541 23.78 0.40 17.45
C LYS A 541 23.80 -0.88 16.61
N GLY A 542 22.98 -0.94 15.56
CA GLY A 542 22.93 -2.09 14.65
C GLY A 542 24.04 -2.07 13.61
N ASP A 543 24.04 -3.07 12.72
CA ASP A 543 25.01 -3.16 11.64
C ASP A 543 24.75 -2.05 10.59
N LYS A 544 25.65 -1.07 10.55
CA LYS A 544 25.58 0.02 9.58
C LYS A 544 25.74 -0.45 8.14
N ASN A 545 26.30 -1.63 7.86
CA ASN A 545 26.40 -2.20 6.51
C ASN A 545 25.07 -2.83 6.05
N ASN A 546 24.16 -3.08 6.98
CA ASN A 546 22.86 -3.70 6.75
C ASN A 546 21.75 -2.80 7.33
N ALA A 547 21.75 -1.55 6.89
CA ALA A 547 20.79 -0.54 7.33
C ALA A 547 20.27 0.28 6.16
N PHE A 548 19.05 0.79 6.29
CA PHE A 548 18.49 1.80 5.40
C PHE A 548 18.65 3.20 5.99
N TRP A 549 18.87 4.17 5.11
CA TRP A 549 19.03 5.57 5.48
C TRP A 549 17.72 6.34 5.36
N HIS A 550 17.47 7.25 6.30
CA HIS A 550 16.31 8.14 6.35
C HIS A 550 16.72 9.56 6.73
N PHE A 551 15.89 10.55 6.40
CA PHE A 551 16.17 11.96 6.69
C PHE A 551 16.33 12.24 8.18
N ASP A 552 15.37 11.80 8.97
CA ASP A 552 15.24 12.09 10.40
C ASP A 552 14.42 11.01 11.13
N GLU A 553 14.19 11.23 12.43
CA GLU A 553 13.42 10.33 13.30
C GLU A 553 12.02 10.08 12.76
N GLU A 554 11.33 11.13 12.28
CA GLU A 554 9.94 11.03 11.83
C GLU A 554 9.84 10.05 10.64
N MET A 555 10.71 10.20 9.64
CA MET A 555 10.72 9.28 8.50
C MET A 555 11.16 7.87 8.92
N ALA A 556 12.22 7.74 9.72
CA ALA A 556 12.76 6.46 10.13
C ALA A 556 11.74 5.65 10.96
N ARG A 557 11.07 6.28 11.93
CA ARG A 557 10.02 5.65 12.73
C ARG A 557 8.78 5.33 11.91
N ALA A 558 8.37 6.22 11.01
CA ALA A 558 7.21 5.95 10.17
C ALA A 558 7.40 4.71 9.30
N VAL A 559 8.60 4.51 8.73
CA VAL A 559 8.94 3.30 7.97
C VAL A 559 9.06 2.08 8.87
N TYR A 560 9.78 2.22 9.99
CA TYR A 560 9.97 1.13 10.95
C TYR A 560 8.65 0.54 11.47
N GLU A 561 7.75 1.40 11.95
CA GLU A 561 6.42 0.98 12.44
C GLU A 561 5.51 0.51 11.31
N TYR A 562 5.75 0.98 10.08
CA TYR A 562 5.01 0.51 8.92
C TYR A 562 5.32 -0.95 8.58
N HIS A 563 6.49 -1.49 8.95
CA HIS A 563 6.90 -2.85 8.59
C HIS A 563 6.86 -3.84 9.75
N LYS A 564 7.31 -3.42 10.94
CA LYS A 564 7.57 -4.32 12.09
C LYS A 564 6.39 -5.26 12.39
N GLY A 565 6.63 -6.56 12.27
CA GLY A 565 5.68 -7.63 12.60
C GLY A 565 4.48 -7.73 11.66
N ARG A 566 4.58 -7.22 10.42
CA ARG A 566 3.47 -7.22 9.45
C ARG A 566 3.63 -8.23 8.33
N PHE A 567 4.67 -9.05 8.31
CA PHE A 567 4.83 -10.11 7.30
C PHE A 567 4.46 -11.47 7.90
N LEU A 568 3.75 -12.31 7.13
CA LEU A 568 3.47 -13.69 7.57
C LEU A 568 4.52 -14.68 7.08
N LEU A 569 5.15 -14.38 5.94
CA LEU A 569 6.20 -15.21 5.39
C LEU A 569 7.56 -14.71 5.86
N PRO A 570 8.48 -15.62 6.23
CA PRO A 570 9.84 -15.22 6.51
C PRO A 570 10.46 -14.61 5.25
N ASP A 571 11.41 -13.71 5.49
CA ASP A 571 12.32 -13.26 4.45
C ASP A 571 13.03 -14.45 3.80
N PRO A 572 12.80 -14.71 2.50
CA PRO A 572 13.31 -15.92 1.88
C PRO A 572 14.84 -15.90 1.72
N THR A 573 15.50 -14.74 1.88
CA THR A 573 16.96 -14.65 1.86
C THR A 573 17.64 -15.31 3.05
N LYS A 574 16.90 -15.55 4.15
CA LYS A 574 17.40 -16.29 5.33
C LYS A 574 17.72 -17.75 5.00
N THR A 575 17.07 -18.33 3.98
CA THR A 575 17.31 -19.72 3.54
C THR A 575 17.99 -19.77 2.17
N HIS A 576 17.75 -18.79 1.30
CA HIS A 576 18.33 -18.69 -0.03
C HIS A 576 18.97 -17.31 -0.20
N PRO A 577 20.22 -17.09 0.26
CA PRO A 577 20.87 -15.80 0.15
C PRO A 577 20.96 -15.34 -1.30
N VAL A 578 20.83 -14.03 -1.54
CA VAL A 578 21.04 -13.49 -2.89
C VAL A 578 22.52 -13.66 -3.27
N PRO A 579 22.84 -14.34 -4.40
CA PRO A 579 24.22 -14.57 -4.80
C PRO A 579 25.03 -13.27 -4.92
N ALA A 580 26.30 -13.30 -4.54
CA ALA A 580 27.19 -12.14 -4.61
C ALA A 580 27.41 -11.64 -6.04
N ASP A 581 27.22 -12.49 -7.05
CA ASP A 581 27.33 -12.19 -8.48
C ASP A 581 25.99 -11.81 -9.12
N TRP A 582 24.91 -11.62 -8.33
CA TRP A 582 23.62 -11.18 -8.86
C TRP A 582 23.52 -9.64 -8.98
N PRO A 583 22.93 -9.12 -10.07
CA PRO A 583 22.46 -9.85 -11.24
C PRO A 583 23.65 -10.38 -12.04
N PRO A 584 23.53 -11.61 -12.61
CA PRO A 584 24.60 -12.19 -13.40
C PRO A 584 25.05 -11.14 -14.42
N GLY A 585 26.35 -10.85 -14.42
CA GLY A 585 26.91 -9.76 -15.22
C GLY A 585 26.36 -9.79 -16.64
N ARG A 586 26.07 -8.61 -17.22
CA ARG A 586 25.68 -8.53 -18.63
C ARG A 586 26.69 -9.36 -19.41
N ALA A 587 26.23 -10.41 -20.11
CA ALA A 587 27.04 -10.97 -21.18
C ALA A 587 27.46 -9.77 -22.05
N LYS A 588 28.77 -9.51 -22.06
CA LYS A 588 29.35 -8.33 -22.71
C LYS A 588 29.01 -8.29 -24.19
#